data_AF-A0A354Z6Y2-F1
#
_entry.id   AF-A0A354Z6Y2-F1
#
_cell.length_a   1.000
_cell.length_b   1.000
_cell.length_c   1.000
_cell.angle_alpha   90.00
_cell.angle_beta   90.00
_cell.angle_gamma   90.00
#
_symmetry.space_group_name_H-M   'P 1'
#
loop_
_entity.id
_entity.type
_entity.pdbx_description
1 polymer ?
#
loop_
_entity_poly.entity_id
_entity_poly.type
_entity_poly.pdbx_seq_one_letter_code
_entity_poly.pdbx_strand_id
1 'polypeptide(L)' 'MADPRLHITADGRLRLDGDWTLDRAITLLATIERAPSGVAEIEAKAITRLDAAGALLLRKLIDRC' A
#
# COMPACT_ATOMS: atom_id res chain seq x y z
N MET A 1 12.43 -7.95 -7.98
CA MET A 1 11.44 -6.98 -7.45
C MET A 1 10.11 -7.67 -7.28
N ALA A 2 9.51 -7.57 -6.10
CA ALA A 2 8.20 -8.10 -5.80
C ALA A 2 7.11 -7.10 -6.20
N ASP A 3 6.01 -7.59 -6.79
CA ASP A 3 4.86 -6.71 -7.09
C ASP A 3 4.20 -6.25 -5.78
N PRO A 4 3.80 -4.98 -5.68
CA PRO A 4 3.14 -4.47 -4.49
C PRO A 4 1.73 -5.04 -4.36
N ARG A 5 1.34 -5.39 -3.13
CA ARG A 5 0.01 -5.93 -2.85
C ARG A 5 -0.57 -5.30 -1.59
N LEU A 6 -1.88 -5.43 -1.49
CA LEU A 6 -2.69 -4.97 -0.40
C LEU A 6 -3.67 -6.08 -0.03
N HIS A 7 -3.68 -6.41 1.25
CA HIS A 7 -4.52 -7.47 1.81
C HIS A 7 -5.39 -6.89 2.91
N ILE A 8 -6.69 -7.16 2.86
CA ILE A 8 -7.58 -6.90 3.99
C ILE A 8 -7.45 -8.09 4.93
N THR A 9 -7.06 -7.84 6.17
CA THR A 9 -6.96 -8.87 7.20
C THR A 9 -8.32 -9.13 7.85
N ALA A 10 -8.47 -10.26 8.53
CA ALA A 10 -9.73 -10.64 9.18
C ALA A 10 -10.16 -9.67 10.31
N ASP A 11 -9.21 -8.95 10.91
CA ASP A 11 -9.42 -7.90 11.91
C ASP A 11 -9.66 -6.50 11.29
N GLY A 12 -9.86 -6.42 9.97
CA GLY A 12 -10.21 -5.19 9.27
C GLY A 12 -9.05 -4.24 9.02
N ARG A 13 -7.81 -4.69 9.17
CA ARG A 13 -6.60 -3.91 8.86
C ARG A 13 -6.19 -4.06 7.40
N LEU A 14 -5.34 -3.15 6.97
CA LEU A 14 -4.77 -3.15 5.64
C LEU A 14 -3.29 -3.57 5.71
N ARG A 15 -2.95 -4.76 5.23
CA ARG A 15 -1.56 -5.23 5.17
C ARG A 15 -0.97 -4.94 3.81
N LEU A 16 0.20 -4.31 3.80
CA LEU A 16 0.95 -3.93 2.61
C LEU A 16 2.19 -4.80 2.47
N ASP A 17 2.45 -5.28 1.26
CA ASP A 17 3.66 -6.03 0.94
C ASP A 17 4.23 -5.68 -0.44
N GLY A 18 5.41 -6.24 -0.72
CA GLY A 18 6.14 -6.08 -1.98
C GLY A 18 6.97 -4.80 -2.05
N ASP A 19 7.36 -4.43 -3.27
CA ASP A 19 8.20 -3.25 -3.50
C ASP A 19 7.33 -2.02 -3.81
N TRP A 20 7.46 -1.01 -2.97
CA TRP A 20 6.75 0.27 -3.08
C TRP A 20 7.71 1.32 -3.65
N THR A 21 7.84 1.30 -4.98
CA THR A 21 8.81 2.10 -5.73
C THR A 21 8.18 2.74 -6.96
N LEU A 22 8.82 3.77 -7.52
CA LEU A 22 8.30 4.53 -8.67
C LEU A 22 8.03 3.66 -9.91
N ASP A 23 8.90 2.69 -10.16
CA ASP A 23 8.75 1.70 -11.24
C ASP A 23 7.48 0.84 -11.10
N ARG A 24 6.88 0.77 -9.91
CA ARG A 24 5.61 0.11 -9.61
C ARG A 24 4.43 1.06 -9.45
N ALA A 25 4.61 2.37 -9.68
CA ALA A 25 3.60 3.39 -9.38
C ALA A 25 2.24 3.13 -10.01
N ILE A 26 2.18 2.61 -11.25
CA ILE A 26 0.92 2.30 -11.93
C ILE A 26 0.17 1.17 -11.18
N THR A 27 0.86 0.08 -10.85
CA THR A 27 0.30 -1.04 -10.09
C THR A 27 -0.13 -0.61 -8.68
N LEU A 28 0.67 0.25 -8.03
CA LEU A 28 0.36 0.81 -6.72
C LEU A 28 -0.92 1.64 -6.76
N LEU A 29 -1.05 2.56 -7.73
CA LEU A 29 -2.23 3.41 -7.88
C LEU A 29 -3.49 2.56 -8.07
N ALA A 30 -3.47 1.58 -8.97
CA ALA A 30 -4.59 0.68 -9.18
C ALA A 30 -4.93 -0.17 -7.94
N THR A 31 -3.94 -0.47 -7.10
CA THR A 31 -4.14 -1.20 -5.84
C THR A 31 -4.77 -0.30 -4.77
N ILE A 32 -4.26 0.93 -4.64
CA ILE A 32 -4.78 1.96 -3.71
C ILE A 32 -6.23 2.33 -4.06
N GLU A 33 -6.56 2.45 -5.34
CA GLU A 33 -7.92 2.78 -5.78
C GLU A 33 -8.96 1.72 -5.39
N ARG A 34 -8.53 0.45 -5.29
CA ARG A 34 -9.36 -0.68 -4.87
C ARG A 34 -9.38 -0.91 -3.36
N ALA A 35 -8.57 -0.16 -2.61
CA ALA A 35 -8.52 -0.27 -1.16
C ALA A 35 -9.86 0.19 -0.54
N PRO A 36 -10.39 -0.52 0.47
CA PRO A 36 -11.56 -0.06 1.21
C PRO A 36 -11.25 1.25 1.96
N SER A 37 -12.24 2.13 2.06
CA SER A 37 -12.19 3.34 2.88
C SER A 37 -12.51 3.04 4.34
N GLY A 38 -12.02 3.86 5.28
CA GLY A 38 -12.36 3.73 6.70
C GLY A 38 -11.57 2.64 7.43
N VAL A 39 -10.39 2.28 6.94
CA VAL A 39 -9.54 1.27 7.59
C VAL A 39 -8.80 1.92 8.75
N ALA A 40 -8.99 1.40 9.96
CA ALA A 40 -8.44 1.99 11.17
C ALA A 40 -6.90 1.85 11.28
N GLU A 41 -6.29 0.86 10.62
CA GLU A 41 -4.86 0.58 10.78
C GLU A 41 -4.23 -0.03 9.51
N ILE A 42 -3.01 0.43 9.20
CA ILE A 42 -2.20 -0.04 8.07
C ILE A 42 -0.94 -0.73 8.60
N GLU A 43 -0.73 -1.99 8.21
CA GLU A 43 0.48 -2.76 8.50
C GLU A 43 1.44 -2.72 7.29
N ALA A 44 2.51 -1.93 7.40
CA ALA A 44 3.51 -1.77 6.33
C ALA A 44 4.79 -2.62 6.52
N LYS A 45 4.83 -3.53 7.50
CA LYS A 45 6.04 -4.29 7.87
C LYS A 45 6.56 -5.23 6.79
N ALA A 46 5.70 -5.63 5.86
CA ALA A 46 6.06 -6.55 4.77
C ALA A 46 6.47 -5.82 3.47
N ILE A 47 6.57 -4.48 3.50
CA ILE A 47 7.17 -3.72 2.40
C ILE A 47 8.67 -4.00 2.38
N THR A 48 9.15 -4.58 1.28
CA THR A 48 10.56 -4.98 1.14
C THR A 48 11.44 -3.87 0.62
N ARG A 49 10.86 -2.88 -0.07
CA ARG A 49 11.56 -1.72 -0.58
C ARG A 49 10.62 -0.52 -0.62
N LEU A 50 11.11 0.64 -0.20
CA LEU A 50 10.35 1.90 -0.20
C LEU A 50 11.25 3.02 -0.70
N ASP A 51 10.87 3.68 -1.79
CA ASP A 51 11.53 4.91 -2.27
C ASP A 51 10.65 6.16 -2.01
N ALA A 52 11.13 7.33 -2.42
CA ALA A 52 10.41 8.59 -2.21
C ALA A 52 9.03 8.63 -2.90
N ALA A 53 8.90 8.03 -4.09
CA ALA A 53 7.63 7.96 -4.80
C ALA A 53 6.67 6.97 -4.13
N GLY A 54 7.19 5.81 -3.70
CA GLY A 54 6.44 4.84 -2.90
C GLY A 54 5.94 5.41 -1.58
N ALA A 55 6.76 6.21 -0.89
CA ALA A 55 6.34 6.90 0.34
C ALA A 55 5.22 7.91 0.08
N LEU A 56 5.27 8.65 -1.04
CA LEU A 56 4.20 9.56 -1.44
C LEU A 56 2.89 8.80 -1.72
N LEU A 57 2.97 7.66 -2.41
CA LEU A 57 1.81 6.81 -2.69
C LEU A 57 1.24 6.17 -1.41
N LEU A 58 2.10 5.75 -0.49
CA LEU A 58 1.70 5.28 0.83
C LEU A 58 0.98 6.38 1.61
N ARG A 59 1.48 7.62 1.55
CA ARG A 59 0.80 8.75 2.19
C ARG A 59 -0.60 8.99 1.60
N LYS A 60 -0.75 8.93 0.28
CA LYS A 60 -2.05 9.03 -0.39
C LYS A 60 -3.03 7.94 0.04
N LEU A 61 -2.54 6.73 0.31
CA LEU A 61 -3.35 5.65 0.84
C LEU A 61 -3.79 5.92 2.28
N ILE A 62 -2.86 6.36 3.15
CA ILE A 62 -3.15 6.75 4.54
C ILE A 62 -4.22 7.85 4.58
N ASP A 63 -4.13 8.85 3.72
CA ASP A 63 -5.11 9.96 3.67
C ASP A 63 -6.51 9.52 3.19
N ARG A 64 -6.67 8.28 2.68
CA ARG A 64 -7.96 7.69 2.24
C ARG A 64 -8.58 6.74 3.27
N CYS A 65 -7.78 6.22 4.20
CA CYS A 65 -8.22 5.30 5.23
C CYS A 65 -8.85 6.08 6.38
#